data_AF-A0A6C0GHL2-F1
#
_entry.id   AF-A0A6C0GHL2-F1
#
_cell.length_a   1.000
_cell.length_b   1.000
_cell.length_c   1.000
_cell.angle_alpha   90.00
_cell.angle_beta   90.00
_cell.angle_gamma   90.00
#
_symmetry.space_group_name_H-M   'P 1'
#
loop_
_entity.id
_entity.type
_entity.pdbx_description
1 polymer ?
#
loop_
_entity_poly.entity_id
_entity_poly.type
_entity_poly.pdbx_seq_one_letter_code
_entity_poly.pdbx_strand_id
1 'polypeptide(L)' 'MVLYEDSQRKMPVVLIETKRKYDGSALALQQIKNYAKNAGVSTMKYLFVSDGLLYWLLERDFIYELF' A
#
# COMPACT_ATOMS: atom_id res chain seq x y z
N MET A 1 -2.69 -7.73 -0.36
CA MET A 1 -3.54 -7.98 0.83
C MET A 1 -3.93 -6.65 1.45
N VAL A 2 -5.14 -6.50 1.98
CA VAL A 2 -5.61 -5.23 2.61
C VAL A 2 -6.06 -5.53 4.04
N LEU A 3 -5.53 -4.81 5.03
CA LEU A 3 -5.92 -4.89 6.43
C LEU A 3 -6.85 -3.73 6.79
N TYR A 4 -7.86 -4.00 7.61
CA TYR A 4 -8.90 -3.05 8.00
C TYR A 4 -8.83 -2.76 9.52
N GLU A 5 -9.16 -1.55 9.94
CA GLU A 5 -9.06 -1.11 11.36
C GLU A 5 -10.02 -1.88 12.28
N ASP A 6 -11.19 -2.24 11.74
CA ASP A 6 -12.24 -2.95 12.46
C ASP A 6 -13.10 -3.77 11.48
N SER A 7 -13.52 -4.94 11.92
CA SER A 7 -14.39 -5.89 11.21
C SER A 7 -15.73 -5.28 10.77
N GLN A 8 -16.23 -4.28 11.49
CA GLN A 8 -17.53 -3.64 11.21
C GLN A 8 -17.44 -2.42 10.28
N ARG A 9 -16.36 -1.63 10.36
CA ARG A 9 -16.24 -0.38 9.57
C ARG A 9 -15.51 -0.54 8.24
N LYS A 10 -14.85 -1.68 7.98
CA LYS A 10 -14.17 -2.00 6.70
C LYS A 10 -13.35 -0.82 6.15
N MET A 11 -12.71 -0.02 7.01
CA MET A 11 -11.83 1.07 6.59
C MET A 11 -10.42 0.49 6.37
N PRO A 12 -9.89 0.51 5.14
CA PRO A 12 -8.60 -0.11 4.83
C PRO A 12 -7.47 0.74 5.39
N VAL A 13 -6.72 0.19 6.34
CA VAL A 13 -5.66 0.88 7.07
C VAL A 13 -4.29 0.57 6.48
N VAL A 14 -4.09 -0.66 6.02
CA VAL A 14 -2.82 -1.12 5.48
C VAL A 14 -3.03 -1.81 4.14
N LEU A 15 -2.31 -1.36 3.11
CA LEU A 15 -2.15 -2.08 1.86
C LEU A 15 -0.82 -2.81 1.86
N ILE A 16 -0.83 -4.11 1.55
CA ILE A 16 0.36 -4.94 1.44
C ILE A 16 0.48 -5.47 0.02
N GLU A 17 1.56 -5.10 -0.66
CA GLU A 17 1.89 -5.58 -2.00
C GLU A 17 3.16 -6.44 -1.95
N THR A 18 3.05 -7.68 -2.42
CA THR A 18 4.18 -8.63 -2.48
C THR A 18 4.57 -8.89 -3.92
N LYS A 19 5.84 -8.67 -4.28
CA LYS A 19 6.41 -8.97 -5.60
C LYS A 19 7.42 -10.10 -5.51
N ARG A 20 7.59 -10.90 -6.57
CA ARG A 20 8.69 -11.88 -6.66
C ARG A 20 9.87 -11.15 -7.30
N LYS A 21 10.91 -10.85 -6.50
CA LYS A 21 12.05 -9.95 -6.83
C LYS A 21 11.65 -8.49 -7.01
N TYR A 22 12.33 -7.61 -6.27
CA TYR A 22 12.22 -6.17 -6.48
C TYR A 22 12.95 -5.77 -7.76
N ASP A 23 12.27 -5.88 -8.90
CA ASP A 23 12.49 -4.87 -9.93
C ASP A 23 11.86 -3.60 -9.33
N GLY A 24 12.67 -2.65 -8.88
CA GLY A 24 12.26 -1.34 -8.34
C GLY A 24 11.55 -0.47 -9.38
N SER A 25 10.61 -1.07 -10.10
CA SER A 25 9.95 -0.59 -11.27
C SER A 25 8.85 0.35 -10.84
N ALA A 26 8.81 1.51 -11.50
CA ALA A 26 7.68 2.42 -11.47
C ALA A 26 6.32 1.71 -11.65
N LEU A 27 6.31 0.52 -12.25
CA LEU A 27 5.15 -0.36 -12.39
C LEU A 27 4.56 -0.81 -11.04
N ALA A 28 5.39 -1.18 -10.06
CA ALA A 28 4.94 -1.59 -8.74
C ALA A 28 4.31 -0.40 -7.99
N LEU A 29 4.97 0.77 -8.06
CA LEU A 29 4.43 2.03 -7.56
C LEU A 29 3.11 2.40 -8.23
N GLN A 30 3.00 2.25 -9.55
CA GLN A 30 1.76 2.55 -10.28
C GLN A 30 0.61 1.62 -9.88
N GLN A 31 0.89 0.33 -9.66
CA GLN A 31 -0.12 -0.63 -9.20
C GLN A 31 -0.60 -0.31 -7.78
N ILE A 32 0.33 0.00 -6.89
CA ILE A 32 0.04 0.47 -5.53
C ILE A 32 -0.85 1.71 -5.57
N LYS A 33 -0.52 2.69 -6.45
CA LYS A 33 -1.34 3.90 -6.61
C LYS A 33 -2.77 3.55 -7.01
N ASN A 34 -2.94 2.65 -7.98
CA ASN A 34 -4.26 2.22 -8.42
C ASN A 34 -5.05 1.51 -7.30
N TYR A 35 -4.39 0.66 -6.51
CA TYR A 35 -5.03 -0.01 -5.38
C TYR A 35 -5.45 0.96 -4.28
N ALA A 36 -4.57 1.90 -3.91
CA ALA A 36 -4.90 2.91 -2.91
C ALA A 36 -6.07 3.78 -3.37
N LYS A 37 -6.09 4.19 -4.66
CA LYS A 37 -7.19 4.95 -5.26
C LYS A 37 -8.52 4.20 -5.18
N ASN A 38 -8.52 2.90 -5.50
CA ASN A 38 -9.72 2.07 -5.47
C ASN A 38 -10.18 1.71 -4.05
N ALA A 39 -9.24 1.63 -3.09
CA ALA A 39 -9.54 1.32 -1.69
C ALA A 39 -9.98 2.55 -0.87
N GLY A 40 -9.85 3.77 -1.41
CA GLY A 40 -10.12 5.01 -0.68
C GLY A 40 -8.91 5.47 0.14
N VAL A 41 -7.90 6.00 -0.56
CA VAL A 41 -6.62 6.54 -0.04
C VAL A 41 -6.78 7.36 1.24
N SER A 42 -7.87 8.11 1.37
CA SER A 42 -8.15 8.99 2.52
C SER A 42 -8.13 8.28 3.88
N THR A 43 -8.30 6.96 3.89
CA THR A 43 -8.37 6.13 5.10
C THR A 43 -7.12 5.30 5.36
N MET A 44 -6.20 5.24 4.39
CA MET A 44 -5.01 4.41 4.44
C MET A 44 -3.92 5.08 5.29
N LYS A 45 -3.43 4.37 6.31
CA LYS A 45 -2.39 4.87 7.23
C LYS A 45 -1.01 4.39 6.84
N TYR A 46 -0.93 3.18 6.31
CA TYR A 46 0.33 2.54 5.96
C TYR A 46 0.24 1.80 4.63
N LEU A 47 1.37 1.76 3.95
CA LEU A 47 1.58 0.97 2.76
C LEU A 47 2.84 0.14 2.96
N PHE A 48 2.69 -1.18 2.83
CA PHE A 48 3.76 -2.15 2.95
C PHE A 48 4.06 -2.74 1.57
N VAL A 49 5.32 -2.68 1.16
CA VAL A 49 5.78 -3.26 -0.09
C VAL A 49 6.91 -4.21 0.23
N SER A 50 6.82 -5.46 -0.23
CA SER A 50 7.89 -6.44 -0.01
C SER A 50 8.14 -7.30 -1.23
N ASP A 51 9.39 -7.72 -1.41
CA ASP A 51 9.78 -8.70 -2.42
C ASP A 51 10.09 -10.10 -1.86
N GLY A 52 9.79 -10.31 -0.57
CA GLY A 52 10.12 -11.52 0.17
C GLY A 52 11.51 -11.52 0.82
N LEU A 53 12.40 -10.58 0.47
CA LEU A 53 13.72 -10.38 1.08
C LEU A 53 13.80 -9.05 1.85
N LEU A 54 13.28 -7.99 1.25
CA LEU A 54 13.23 -6.64 1.82
C LEU A 54 11.78 -6.18 1.94
N TYR A 55 11.57 -5.19 2.81
CA TYR A 55 10.31 -4.49 2.90
C TYR A 55 10.51 -2.98 3.05
N TRP A 56 9.57 -2.22 2.51
CA TRP A 56 9.39 -0.80 2.77
C TRP A 56 8.05 -0.59 3.46
N LEU A 57 8.08 0.21 4.52
CA LEU A 57 6.90 0.74 5.18
C LEU A 57 6.82 2.23 4.85
N LEU A 58 5.74 2.63 4.20
CA LEU A 58 5.47 4.01 3.83
C LEU A 58 4.32 4.51 4.71
N GLU A 59 4.54 5.63 5.38
CA GLU A 59 3.56 6.27 6.24
C GLU A 59 2.67 7.24 5.45
N ARG A 60 1.51 7.54 6.01
CA ARG A 60 0.44 8.32 5.37
C ARG A 60 0.92 9.59 4.66
N ASP A 61 1.80 10.37 5.28
CA ASP A 61 2.26 11.64 4.71
C ASP A 61 3.05 11.42 3.41
N PHE A 62 3.96 10.44 3.42
CA PHE A 62 4.70 10.04 2.23
C PHE A 62 3.78 9.41 1.17
N ILE A 63 2.77 8.65 1.60
CA ILE A 63 1.77 8.09 0.68
C ILE A 63 1.09 9.22 -0.09
N TYR A 64 0.69 10.33 0.55
CA TYR A 64 0.08 11.45 -0.15
C TYR A 64 1.01 12.11 -1.17
N GLU A 65 2.31 12.22 -0.88
CA GLU A 65 3.30 12.75 -1.84
C GLU A 65 3.44 11.88 -3.10
N LEU A 66 2.99 10.61 -3.05
CA LEU A 66 2.97 9.73 -4.22
C LEU A 66 1.78 9.99 -5.17
N PHE A 67 0.77 10.80 -4.84
CA PHE A 67 -0.43 11.03 -5.67
C PHE A 67 -0.59 12.47 -6.13
#